data_AF-A0A2K3NKB1-F1
#
_entry.id   AF-A0A2K3NKB1-F1
#
_cell.length_a   1.000
_cell.length_b   1.000
_cell.length_c   1.000
_cell.angle_alpha   90.00
_cell.angle_beta   90.00
_cell.angle_gamma   90.00
#
_symmetry.space_group_name_H-M   'P 1'
#
loop_
_entity.id
_entity.type
_entity.pdbx_description
1 polymer ?
#
loop_
_entity_poly.entity_id
_entity_poly.type
_entity_poly.pdbx_seq_one_letter_code
_entity_poly.pdbx_strand_id
1 'polypeptide(L)'
;GNVLVLGFANLVADAISMGFGDIVSASSERDVIIEERRVTEWDVLNSRGNEQRDLVRYYQSLGMDYNDADQEVVNIFTKYNDILVDQKMVADKGILPADQEVKPWKNGLITFTSFMIFGSIPLLSFIILIPFTDSDSVKFVSACLVSALGLALLGVARARIAGQNMVFTTAITLFSGVIAGAAAYLVGWLLKNIAGVDQG
;
A
#
# COMPACT_ATOMS: atom_id res chain seq x y z
N GLY A 1 -5.29 -28.95 15.85
CA GLY A 1 -5.20 -27.88 16.87
C GLY A 1 -4.06 -26.91 16.58
N ASN A 2 -2.81 -27.37 16.69
CA ASN A 2 -1.62 -26.50 16.69
C ASN A 2 -1.45 -25.63 15.42
N VAL A 3 -1.75 -26.16 14.24
CA VAL A 3 -1.60 -25.42 12.97
C VAL A 3 -2.55 -24.21 12.90
N LEU A 4 -3.78 -24.36 13.40
CA LEU A 4 -4.77 -23.27 13.37
C LEU A 4 -4.41 -22.17 14.36
N VAL A 5 -3.96 -22.54 15.56
CA VAL A 5 -3.55 -21.58 16.60
C VAL A 5 -2.30 -20.82 16.16
N LEU A 6 -1.30 -21.52 15.61
CA LEU A 6 -0.08 -20.89 15.07
C LEU A 6 -0.40 -20.01 13.85
N GLY A 7 -1.28 -20.48 12.95
CA GLY A 7 -1.71 -19.70 11.79
C GLY A 7 -2.45 -18.42 12.18
N PHE A 8 -3.33 -18.49 13.18
CA PHE A 8 -4.02 -17.31 13.70
C PHE A 8 -3.07 -16.36 14.44
N ALA A 9 -2.13 -16.89 15.24
CA ALA A 9 -1.13 -16.08 15.92
C ALA A 9 -0.25 -15.31 14.92
N ASN A 10 0.22 -15.98 13.86
CA ASN A 10 0.97 -15.34 12.78
C ASN A 10 0.13 -14.28 12.06
N LEU A 11 -1.13 -14.58 11.74
CA LEU A 11 -2.04 -13.62 11.12
C LEU A 11 -2.18 -12.33 11.94
N VAL A 12 -2.39 -12.46 13.25
CA VAL A 12 -2.50 -11.30 14.15
C VAL A 12 -1.18 -10.54 14.22
N ALA A 13 -0.05 -11.23 14.34
CA ALA A 13 1.26 -10.60 14.37
C ALA A 13 1.55 -9.80 13.08
N ASP A 14 1.26 -10.39 11.92
CA ASP A 14 1.42 -9.76 10.62
C ASP A 14 0.47 -8.56 10.46
N ALA A 15 -0.79 -8.70 10.89
CA ALA A 15 -1.76 -7.60 10.86
C ALA A 15 -1.27 -6.40 11.68
N ILE A 16 -0.78 -6.66 12.91
CA ILE A 16 -0.20 -5.62 13.77
C ILE A 16 0.99 -4.97 13.07
N SER A 17 1.91 -5.77 12.54
CA SER A 17 3.10 -5.27 11.84
C SER A 17 2.75 -4.37 10.66
N MET A 18 1.83 -4.80 9.79
CA MET A 18 1.38 -3.98 8.66
C MET A 18 0.63 -2.73 9.09
N GLY A 19 -0.28 -2.85 10.06
CA GLY A 19 -1.05 -1.72 10.58
C GLY A 19 -0.13 -0.65 11.18
N PHE A 20 0.82 -1.03 12.03
CA PHE A 20 1.81 -0.09 12.57
C PHE A 20 2.77 0.43 11.50
N GLY A 21 3.19 -0.42 10.55
CA GLY A 21 4.04 -0.02 9.43
C GLY A 21 3.42 1.11 8.63
N ASP A 22 2.12 1.02 8.32
CA ASP A 22 1.39 2.06 7.60
C ASP A 22 1.23 3.34 8.41
N ILE A 23 1.02 3.25 9.74
CA ILE A 23 0.98 4.44 10.61
C ILE A 23 2.32 5.16 10.58
N VAL A 24 3.41 4.42 10.76
CA VAL A 24 4.76 4.99 10.77
C VAL A 24 5.07 5.60 9.40
N SER A 25 4.81 4.88 8.31
CA SER A 25 5.03 5.37 6.95
C SER A 25 4.24 6.65 6.67
N ALA A 26 2.94 6.67 6.96
CA ALA A 26 2.09 7.83 6.74
C ALA A 26 2.45 9.01 7.67
N SER A 27 2.96 8.73 8.87
CA SER A 27 3.45 9.79 9.78
C SER A 27 4.76 10.39 9.26
N SER A 28 5.70 9.56 8.80
CA SER A 28 6.95 10.03 8.20
C SER A 28 6.72 10.85 6.94
N GLU A 29 5.82 10.41 6.05
CA GLU A 29 5.45 11.17 4.86
C GLU A 29 4.84 12.52 5.24
N ARG A 30 3.95 12.55 6.24
CA ARG A 30 3.37 13.79 6.77
C ARG A 30 4.43 14.73 7.33
N ASP A 31 5.39 14.22 8.11
CA ASP A 31 6.45 15.02 8.71
C ASP A 31 7.35 15.64 7.61
N VAL A 32 7.66 14.88 6.57
CA VAL A 32 8.37 15.39 5.38
C VAL A 32 7.56 16.50 4.70
N ILE A 33 6.27 16.32 4.47
CA ILE A 33 5.41 17.33 3.84
C ILE A 33 5.37 18.62 4.67
N ILE A 34 5.26 18.52 5.99
CA ILE A 34 5.24 19.69 6.90
C ILE A 34 6.56 20.45 6.82
N GLU A 35 7.68 19.74 6.89
CA GLU A 35 9.00 20.36 6.82
C GLU A 35 9.26 21.00 5.45
N GLU A 36 8.91 20.32 4.37
CA GLU A 36 9.04 20.85 3.02
C GLU A 36 8.16 22.08 2.80
N ARG A 37 6.96 22.12 3.40
CA ARG A 37 6.10 23.32 3.37
C ARG A 37 6.75 24.48 4.12
N ARG A 38 7.29 24.23 5.31
CA ARG A 38 7.99 25.25 6.12
C ARG A 38 9.19 25.85 5.38
N VAL A 39 9.95 25.03 4.66
CA VAL A 39 11.07 25.49 3.83
C VAL A 39 10.54 26.36 2.68
N THR A 40 9.53 25.88 1.94
CA THR A 40 8.93 26.65 0.83
C THR A 40 8.34 27.98 1.30
N GLU A 41 7.69 28.03 2.47
CA GLU A 41 7.18 29.26 3.06
C GLU A 41 8.31 30.28 3.31
N TRP A 42 9.44 29.81 3.84
CA TRP A 42 10.61 30.64 4.06
C TRP A 42 11.19 31.16 2.74
N ASP A 43 11.30 30.31 1.72
CA ASP A 43 11.80 30.70 0.39
C ASP A 43 10.87 31.72 -0.30
N VAL A 44 9.56 31.54 -0.21
CA VAL A 44 8.56 32.48 -0.77
C VAL A 44 8.62 33.85 -0.08
N LEU A 45 8.90 33.89 1.22
CA LEU A 45 9.03 35.15 1.97
C LEU A 45 10.37 35.84 1.71
N ASN A 46 11.45 35.08 1.57
CA ASN A 46 12.81 35.63 1.50
C ASN A 46 13.32 35.84 0.06
N SER A 47 12.83 35.04 -0.90
CA SER A 47 13.34 34.97 -2.28
C SER A 47 12.22 35.04 -3.32
N ARG A 48 11.14 35.78 -3.05
CA ARG A 48 9.91 35.84 -3.86
C ARG A 48 10.13 35.97 -5.38
N GLY A 49 11.08 36.80 -5.81
CA GLY A 49 11.36 37.00 -7.23
C GLY A 49 11.96 35.77 -7.93
N ASN A 50 12.75 34.97 -7.23
CA ASN A 50 13.27 33.71 -7.75
C ASN A 50 12.15 32.67 -7.83
N GLU A 51 11.36 32.54 -6.75
CA GLU A 51 10.23 31.63 -6.68
C GLU A 51 9.21 31.88 -7.81
N GLN A 52 8.93 33.14 -8.13
CA GLN A 52 8.06 33.50 -9.25
C GLN A 52 8.61 33.02 -10.59
N ARG A 53 9.88 33.29 -10.86
CA ARG A 53 10.53 32.91 -12.13
C ARG A 53 10.55 31.39 -12.32
N ASP A 54 10.77 30.65 -11.24
CA ASP A 54 10.75 29.20 -11.27
C ASP A 54 9.35 28.67 -11.58
N LEU A 55 8.32 29.27 -10.97
CA LEU A 55 6.94 28.89 -11.21
C LEU A 55 6.48 29.25 -12.63
N VAL A 56 6.94 30.38 -13.19
CA VAL A 56 6.71 30.72 -14.61
C VAL A 56 7.34 29.66 -15.51
N ARG A 57 8.60 29.28 -15.28
CA ARG A 57 9.27 28.22 -16.06
C ARG A 57 8.52 26.90 -15.99
N TYR A 58 7.98 26.55 -14.83
CA TYR A 58 7.16 25.36 -14.66
C TYR A 58 5.90 25.43 -15.55
N TYR A 59 5.12 26.51 -15.50
CA TYR A 59 3.93 26.62 -16.36
C TYR A 59 4.27 26.67 -17.85
N GLN A 60 5.38 27.30 -18.23
CA GLN A 60 5.88 27.23 -19.61
C GLN A 60 6.22 25.81 -20.04
N SER A 61 6.81 25.00 -19.15
CA SER A 61 7.10 23.59 -19.42
C SER A 61 5.84 22.74 -19.62
N LEU A 62 4.70 23.18 -19.08
CA LEU A 62 3.38 22.59 -19.31
C LEU A 62 2.75 23.05 -20.64
N GLY A 63 3.39 23.96 -21.38
CA GLY A 63 2.94 24.47 -22.67
C GLY A 63 2.23 25.82 -22.62
N MET A 64 2.26 26.52 -21.48
CA MET A 64 1.69 27.87 -21.35
C MET A 64 2.60 28.91 -22.02
N ASP A 65 2.01 29.91 -22.69
CA ASP A 65 2.78 31.05 -23.20
C ASP A 65 3.44 31.83 -22.05
N TYR A 66 4.58 32.48 -22.32
CA TYR A 66 5.28 33.27 -21.30
C TYR A 66 4.39 34.36 -20.70
N ASN A 67 3.66 35.11 -21.51
CA ASN A 67 2.83 36.20 -21.01
C ASN A 67 1.69 35.67 -20.15
N ASP A 68 1.03 34.59 -20.57
CA ASP A 68 -0.04 33.96 -19.80
C ASP A 68 0.48 33.42 -18.45
N ALA A 69 1.65 32.77 -18.46
CA ALA A 69 2.27 32.23 -17.25
C ALA A 69 2.69 33.32 -16.26
N ASP A 70 3.37 34.37 -16.74
CA ASP A 70 3.92 35.44 -15.90
C ASP A 70 2.84 36.44 -15.47
N GLN A 71 2.13 37.06 -16.43
CA GLN A 71 1.26 38.22 -16.19
C GLN A 71 -0.10 37.83 -15.60
N GLU A 72 -0.66 36.69 -16.03
CA GLU A 72 -2.01 36.28 -15.66
C GLU A 72 -1.99 35.27 -14.50
N VAL A 73 -1.17 34.23 -14.58
CA VAL A 73 -1.22 33.13 -13.59
C VAL A 73 -0.34 33.42 -12.38
N VAL A 74 0.98 33.50 -12.56
CA VAL A 74 1.94 33.62 -11.45
C VAL A 74 1.74 34.94 -10.72
N ASN A 75 1.53 36.04 -11.44
CA ASN A 75 1.25 37.34 -10.82
C ASN A 75 -0.06 37.39 -10.01
N ILE A 76 -1.04 36.51 -10.29
CA ILE A 76 -2.20 36.35 -9.40
C ILE A 76 -1.80 35.58 -8.14
N PHE A 77 -1.07 34.47 -8.26
CA PHE A 77 -0.62 33.69 -7.11
C PHE A 77 0.26 34.50 -6.16
N THR A 78 1.05 35.43 -6.69
CA THR A 78 1.88 36.31 -5.86
C THR A 78 1.08 37.32 -5.05
N LYS A 79 -0.24 37.41 -5.19
CA LYS A 79 -1.10 38.16 -4.28
C LYS A 79 -1.50 37.33 -3.05
N TYR A 80 -1.35 36.00 -3.11
CA TYR A 80 -1.81 35.05 -2.11
C TYR A 80 -0.68 34.08 -1.73
N ASN A 81 0.03 34.37 -0.63
CA ASN A 81 1.20 33.57 -0.22
C ASN A 81 0.89 32.08 -0.07
N ASP A 82 -0.25 31.71 0.53
CA ASP A 82 -0.62 30.30 0.70
C ASP A 82 -0.76 29.59 -0.65
N ILE A 83 -1.43 30.23 -1.62
CA ILE A 83 -1.57 29.67 -2.97
C ILE A 83 -0.21 29.56 -3.66
N LEU A 84 0.65 30.57 -3.53
CA LEU A 84 1.99 30.55 -4.11
C LEU A 84 2.85 29.42 -3.54
N VAL A 85 2.81 29.22 -2.21
CA VAL A 85 3.50 28.11 -1.53
C VAL A 85 2.96 26.78 -2.02
N ASP A 86 1.64 26.60 -2.07
CA ASP A 86 1.01 25.36 -2.52
C ASP A 86 1.37 25.05 -3.99
N GLN A 87 1.33 26.05 -4.88
CA GLN A 87 1.75 25.85 -6.28
C GLN A 87 3.24 25.54 -6.39
N LYS A 88 4.09 26.15 -5.56
CA LYS A 88 5.52 25.80 -5.51
C LYS A 88 5.77 24.38 -5.01
N MET A 89 5.04 23.93 -3.98
CA MET A 89 5.12 22.56 -3.51
C MET A 89 4.75 21.55 -4.60
N VAL A 90 3.74 21.86 -5.42
CA VAL A 90 3.37 21.03 -6.56
C VAL A 90 4.43 21.09 -7.66
N ALA A 91 4.84 22.29 -8.07
CA ALA A 91 5.75 22.51 -9.19
C ALA A 91 7.15 21.92 -8.98
N ASP A 92 7.72 22.12 -7.79
CA ASP A 92 9.12 21.74 -7.52
C ASP A 92 9.23 20.36 -6.88
N LYS A 93 8.24 19.96 -6.07
CA LYS A 93 8.32 18.76 -5.21
C LYS A 93 7.30 17.69 -5.58
N GLY A 94 6.34 17.99 -6.46
CA GLY A 94 5.24 17.09 -6.79
C GLY A 94 4.30 16.79 -5.62
N ILE A 95 4.39 17.56 -4.53
CA ILE A 95 3.59 17.37 -3.33
C ILE A 95 2.29 18.12 -3.54
N LEU A 96 1.20 17.38 -3.67
CA LEU A 96 -0.13 17.97 -3.67
C LEU A 96 -0.42 18.56 -2.28
N PRO A 97 -1.15 19.70 -2.20
CA PRO A 97 -1.62 20.22 -0.94
C PRO A 97 -2.36 19.10 -0.23
N ALA A 98 -1.82 18.64 0.90
CA ALA A 98 -2.37 17.49 1.58
C ALA A 98 -3.82 17.79 1.96
N ASP A 99 -4.75 16.91 1.59
CA ASP A 99 -6.05 16.88 2.26
C ASP A 99 -5.77 16.69 3.74
N GLN A 100 -6.02 17.74 4.53
CA GLN A 100 -5.72 17.77 5.98
C GLN A 100 -6.45 16.66 6.77
N GLU A 101 -7.33 15.90 6.11
CA GLU A 101 -8.20 14.89 6.70
C GLU A 101 -7.58 13.49 6.86
N VAL A 102 -6.48 13.18 6.16
CA VAL A 102 -5.89 11.83 6.25
C VAL A 102 -5.04 11.71 7.51
N LYS A 103 -5.59 11.04 8.53
CA LYS A 103 -4.91 10.79 9.80
C LYS A 103 -4.12 9.48 9.71
N PRO A 104 -2.80 9.45 9.96
CA PRO A 104 -1.98 8.23 9.85
C PRO A 104 -2.54 7.02 10.61
N TRP A 105 -3.08 7.23 11.82
CA TRP A 105 -3.70 6.17 12.62
C TRP A 105 -4.92 5.52 11.96
N LYS A 106 -5.70 6.29 11.17
CA LYS A 106 -6.86 5.76 10.44
C LYS A 106 -6.40 4.81 9.34
N ASN A 107 -5.36 5.19 8.60
CA ASN A 107 -4.79 4.35 7.54
C ASN A 107 -4.31 3.02 8.11
N GLY A 108 -3.52 3.06 9.20
CA GLY A 108 -3.09 1.84 9.87
C GLY A 108 -4.22 0.97 10.40
N LEU A 109 -5.28 1.56 10.95
CA LEU A 109 -6.44 0.81 11.41
C LEU A 109 -7.19 0.13 10.24
N ILE A 110 -7.33 0.83 9.11
CA ILE A 110 -7.94 0.26 7.90
C ILE A 110 -7.08 -0.90 7.38
N THR A 111 -5.76 -0.74 7.35
CA THR A 111 -4.85 -1.81 6.91
C THR A 111 -4.90 -3.00 7.85
N PHE A 112 -4.81 -2.79 9.17
CA PHE A 112 -4.92 -3.84 10.18
C PHE A 112 -6.23 -4.63 10.03
N THR A 113 -7.36 -3.93 9.96
CA THR A 113 -8.68 -4.56 9.86
C THR A 113 -8.87 -5.29 8.54
N SER A 114 -8.40 -4.71 7.43
CA SER A 114 -8.42 -5.37 6.13
C SER A 114 -7.58 -6.65 6.14
N PHE A 115 -6.36 -6.60 6.68
CA PHE A 115 -5.49 -7.77 6.76
C PHE A 115 -6.09 -8.87 7.63
N MET A 116 -6.65 -8.52 8.80
CA MET A 116 -7.37 -9.46 9.65
C MET A 116 -8.54 -10.13 8.93
N ILE A 117 -9.38 -9.37 8.22
CA ILE A 117 -10.55 -9.90 7.52
C ILE A 117 -10.12 -10.81 6.38
N PHE A 118 -9.28 -10.33 5.46
CA PHE A 118 -8.88 -11.08 4.28
C PHE A 118 -7.97 -12.27 4.61
N GLY A 119 -7.05 -12.11 5.56
CA GLY A 119 -6.16 -13.18 6.00
C GLY A 119 -6.85 -14.25 6.86
N SER A 120 -8.03 -13.95 7.44
CA SER A 120 -8.85 -14.96 8.13
C SER A 120 -9.59 -15.89 7.16
N ILE A 121 -9.85 -15.47 5.90
CA ILE A 121 -10.64 -16.25 4.94
C ILE A 121 -10.04 -17.65 4.70
N PRO A 122 -8.72 -17.81 4.41
CA PRO A 122 -8.11 -19.13 4.26
C PRO A 122 -8.17 -19.98 5.54
N LEU A 123 -7.98 -19.37 6.72
CA LEU A 123 -8.03 -20.07 8.01
C LEU A 123 -9.44 -20.59 8.32
N LEU A 124 -10.47 -19.78 8.06
CA LEU A 124 -11.87 -20.17 8.20
C LEU A 124 -12.23 -21.32 7.27
N SER A 125 -11.72 -21.31 6.04
CA SER A 125 -11.90 -22.44 5.14
C SER A 125 -11.34 -23.74 5.71
N PHE A 126 -10.16 -23.70 6.36
CA PHE A 126 -9.55 -24.88 6.96
C PHE A 126 -10.42 -25.45 8.09
N ILE A 127 -11.02 -24.59 8.93
CA ILE A 127 -11.94 -25.00 10.01
C ILE A 127 -13.16 -25.74 9.46
N ILE A 128 -13.74 -25.25 8.36
CA ILE A 128 -14.95 -25.82 7.75
C ILE A 128 -14.66 -27.16 7.07
N LEU A 129 -13.43 -27.38 6.57
CA LEU A 129 -13.05 -28.55 5.77
C LEU A 129 -12.61 -29.76 6.63
N ILE A 130 -12.07 -29.50 7.83
CA ILE A 130 -11.63 -30.54 8.79
C ILE A 130 -12.69 -31.62 9.06
N PRO A 131 -13.97 -31.31 9.32
CA PRO A 131 -14.95 -32.34 9.68
C PRO A 131 -15.44 -33.24 8.52
N PHE A 132 -15.07 -32.96 7.26
CA PHE A 132 -15.66 -33.66 6.10
C PHE A 132 -14.80 -34.78 5.52
N THR A 133 -13.54 -34.97 5.91
CA THR A 133 -12.69 -36.02 5.31
C THR A 133 -11.52 -36.44 6.20
N ASP A 134 -11.35 -37.75 6.42
CA ASP A 134 -10.22 -38.32 7.16
C ASP A 134 -8.94 -38.54 6.33
N SER A 135 -9.02 -38.42 5.00
CA SER A 135 -7.86 -38.59 4.10
C SER A 135 -7.02 -37.30 3.98
N ASP A 136 -5.74 -37.38 4.32
CA ASP A 136 -4.80 -36.25 4.26
C ASP A 136 -4.56 -35.71 2.83
N SER A 137 -4.68 -36.57 1.81
CA SER A 137 -4.57 -36.14 0.40
C SER A 137 -5.72 -35.23 -0.01
N VAL A 138 -6.94 -35.55 0.43
CA VAL A 138 -8.13 -34.75 0.12
C VAL A 138 -8.10 -33.42 0.88
N LYS A 139 -7.62 -33.41 2.13
CA LYS A 139 -7.41 -32.17 2.91
C LYS A 139 -6.42 -31.22 2.21
N PHE A 140 -5.32 -31.74 1.66
CA PHE A 140 -4.33 -30.93 0.95
C PHE A 140 -4.90 -30.33 -0.35
N VAL A 141 -5.52 -31.14 -1.21
CA VAL A 141 -6.08 -30.68 -2.48
C VAL A 141 -7.20 -29.66 -2.26
N SER A 142 -8.06 -29.92 -1.27
CA SER A 142 -9.17 -29.02 -0.95
C SER A 142 -8.69 -27.69 -0.36
N ALA A 143 -7.63 -27.68 0.48
CA ALA A 143 -6.98 -26.46 0.92
C ALA A 143 -6.37 -25.66 -0.25
N CYS A 144 -5.68 -26.32 -1.18
CA CYS A 144 -5.15 -25.67 -2.38
C CYS A 144 -6.26 -25.03 -3.24
N LEU A 145 -7.38 -25.73 -3.42
CA LEU A 145 -8.52 -25.21 -4.19
C LEU A 145 -9.14 -23.98 -3.53
N VAL A 146 -9.35 -23.99 -2.21
CA VAL A 146 -9.94 -22.83 -1.53
C VAL A 146 -8.97 -21.66 -1.48
N SER A 147 -7.68 -21.90 -1.25
CA SER A 147 -6.66 -20.85 -1.36
C SER A 147 -6.63 -20.24 -2.76
N ALA A 148 -6.70 -21.07 -3.82
CA ALA A 148 -6.76 -20.59 -5.20
C ALA A 148 -8.03 -19.77 -5.46
N LEU A 149 -9.19 -20.20 -4.97
CA LEU A 149 -10.44 -19.43 -5.09
C LEU A 149 -10.35 -18.09 -4.35
N GLY A 150 -9.79 -18.08 -3.13
CA GLY A 150 -9.59 -16.86 -2.35
C GLY A 150 -8.66 -15.86 -3.06
N LEU A 151 -7.53 -16.34 -3.58
CA LEU A 151 -6.60 -15.54 -4.38
C LEU A 151 -7.23 -15.06 -5.69
N ALA A 152 -8.06 -15.89 -6.32
CA ALA A 152 -8.76 -15.51 -7.54
C ALA A 152 -9.75 -14.36 -7.28
N LEU A 153 -10.57 -14.48 -6.22
CA LEU A 153 -11.49 -13.42 -5.80
C LEU A 153 -10.76 -12.13 -5.43
N LEU A 154 -9.64 -12.23 -4.72
CA LEU A 154 -8.81 -11.08 -4.38
C LEU A 154 -8.23 -10.41 -5.64
N GLY A 155 -7.73 -11.21 -6.58
CA GLY A 155 -7.22 -10.73 -7.86
C GLY A 155 -8.29 -10.01 -8.69
N VAL A 156 -9.51 -10.54 -8.70
CA VAL A 156 -10.68 -9.92 -9.35
C VAL A 156 -11.05 -8.59 -8.69
N ALA A 157 -11.14 -8.56 -7.36
CA ALA A 157 -11.44 -7.36 -6.61
C ALA A 157 -10.41 -6.27 -6.88
N ARG A 158 -9.12 -6.63 -6.81
CA ARG A 158 -8.00 -5.74 -7.15
C ARG A 158 -8.11 -5.19 -8.57
N ALA A 159 -8.42 -6.03 -9.55
CA ALA A 159 -8.53 -5.61 -10.94
C ALA A 159 -9.68 -4.63 -11.16
N ARG A 160 -10.83 -4.87 -10.54
CA ARG A 160 -11.99 -3.96 -10.60
C ARG A 160 -11.70 -2.61 -9.98
N ILE A 161 -11.09 -2.60 -8.79
CA ILE A 161 -10.75 -1.35 -8.09
C ILE A 161 -9.73 -0.53 -8.88
N ALA A 162 -8.73 -1.21 -9.46
CA ALA A 162 -7.66 -0.55 -10.22
C ALA A 162 -8.00 -0.27 -11.69
N GLY A 163 -9.18 -0.66 -12.18
CA GLY A 163 -9.55 -0.54 -13.60
C GLY A 163 -8.65 -1.34 -14.56
N GLN A 164 -8.03 -2.41 -14.06
CA GLN A 164 -7.08 -3.24 -14.81
C GLN A 164 -7.73 -4.48 -15.43
N ASN A 165 -7.03 -5.14 -16.35
CA ASN A 165 -7.51 -6.38 -16.96
C ASN A 165 -7.64 -7.50 -15.90
N MET A 166 -8.89 -7.92 -15.66
CA MET A 166 -9.27 -8.91 -14.66
C MET A 166 -8.54 -10.24 -14.80
N VAL A 167 -8.40 -10.74 -16.04
CA VAL A 167 -7.73 -12.04 -16.27
C VAL A 167 -6.26 -11.97 -15.91
N PHE A 168 -5.58 -10.89 -16.30
CA PHE A 168 -4.15 -10.71 -16.07
C PHE A 168 -3.82 -10.51 -14.59
N THR A 169 -4.55 -9.60 -13.91
CA THR A 169 -4.34 -9.34 -12.48
C THR A 169 -4.64 -10.58 -11.65
N THR A 170 -5.72 -11.32 -11.95
CA THR A 170 -6.03 -12.57 -11.27
C THR A 170 -4.96 -13.64 -11.50
N ALA A 171 -4.45 -13.79 -12.74
CA ALA A 171 -3.38 -14.75 -13.04
C ALA A 171 -2.09 -14.41 -12.28
N ILE A 172 -1.70 -13.13 -12.22
CA ILE A 172 -0.54 -12.69 -11.43
C ILE A 172 -0.74 -12.99 -9.94
N THR A 173 -1.90 -12.65 -9.37
CA THR A 173 -2.18 -12.91 -7.96
C THR A 173 -2.12 -14.40 -7.62
N LEU A 174 -2.67 -15.25 -8.50
CA LEU A 174 -2.56 -16.70 -8.35
C LEU A 174 -1.12 -17.18 -8.43
N PHE A 175 -0.35 -16.70 -9.41
CA PHE A 175 1.05 -17.08 -9.60
C PHE A 175 1.93 -16.66 -8.42
N SER A 176 1.72 -15.45 -7.87
CA SER A 176 2.39 -15.01 -6.64
C SER A 176 2.05 -15.90 -5.44
N GLY A 177 0.79 -16.34 -5.33
CA GLY A 177 0.37 -17.30 -4.31
C GLY A 177 1.04 -18.67 -4.45
N VAL A 178 1.20 -19.17 -5.68
CA VAL A 178 1.92 -20.42 -5.95
C VAL A 178 3.39 -20.29 -5.55
N ILE A 179 4.06 -19.19 -5.91
CA ILE A 179 5.46 -18.96 -5.53
C ILE A 179 5.60 -18.88 -4.00
N ALA A 180 4.73 -18.13 -3.33
CA ALA A 180 4.76 -17.99 -1.88
C ALA A 180 4.52 -19.34 -1.18
N GLY A 181 3.54 -20.12 -1.65
CA GLY A 181 3.25 -21.45 -1.14
C GLY A 181 4.41 -22.43 -1.36
N ALA A 182 5.03 -22.41 -2.54
CA ALA A 182 6.19 -23.23 -2.85
C ALA A 182 7.39 -22.87 -1.97
N ALA A 183 7.65 -21.57 -1.75
CA ALA A 183 8.71 -21.10 -0.86
C ALA A 183 8.46 -21.53 0.60
N ALA A 184 7.23 -21.36 1.10
CA ALA A 184 6.86 -21.79 2.44
C ALA A 184 7.01 -23.31 2.62
N TYR A 185 6.58 -24.09 1.63
CA TYR A 185 6.77 -25.55 1.62
C TYR A 185 8.25 -25.93 1.63
N LEU A 186 9.08 -25.28 0.80
CA LEU A 186 10.51 -25.56 0.69
C LEU A 186 11.24 -25.22 2.00
N VAL A 187 10.92 -24.08 2.61
CA VAL A 187 11.45 -23.72 3.94
C VAL A 187 11.01 -24.73 5.00
N GLY A 188 9.73 -25.11 5.02
CA GLY A 188 9.23 -26.11 5.96
C GLY A 188 9.90 -27.48 5.78
N TRP A 189 10.12 -27.90 4.54
CA TRP A 189 10.81 -29.14 4.20
C TRP A 189 12.28 -29.11 4.62
N LEU A 190 13.00 -28.01 4.33
CA LEU A 190 14.39 -27.83 4.75
C LEU A 190 14.52 -27.83 6.27
N LEU A 191 13.66 -27.11 6.97
CA LEU A 191 13.65 -27.09 8.44
C LEU A 191 13.41 -28.47 9.02
N LYS A 192 12.45 -29.23 8.47
CA LYS A 192 12.20 -30.61 8.90
C LYS A 192 13.43 -31.50 8.73
N ASN A 193 14.12 -31.37 7.59
CA ASN A 193 15.26 -32.22 7.24
C ASN A 193 16.55 -31.84 8.01
N ILE A 194 16.77 -30.54 8.27
CA ILE A 194 17.94 -30.03 9.00
C ILE A 194 17.77 -30.15 10.51
N ALA A 195 16.56 -29.89 11.04
CA ALA A 195 16.29 -29.97 12.47
C ALA A 195 16.15 -31.41 13.00
N GLY A 196 16.28 -32.42 12.14
CA GLY A 196 16.29 -33.83 12.54
C GLY A 196 15.00 -34.31 13.19
N VAL A 197 13.85 -33.71 12.85
CA VAL A 197 12.54 -34.18 13.35
C VAL A 197 12.07 -35.34 12.47
N ASP A 198 12.83 -36.43 12.52
CA ASP A 198 12.32 -37.76 12.23
C ASP A 198 11.65 -38.30 13.50
N GLN A 199 10.32 -38.30 13.47
CA GLN A 199 9.39 -39.13 14.23
C GLN A 199 9.46 -39.13 15.77
N GLY A 200 8.38 -38.61 16.35
CA GLY A 200 7.73 -39.16 17.53
C GLY A 200 6.23 -39.19 17.27
#